data_AF-A0A4Q1DJ77-F1
#
_entry.id   AF-A0A4Q1DJ77-F1
#
_cell.length_a   1.000
_cell.length_b   1.000
_cell.length_c   1.000
_cell.angle_alpha   90.00
_cell.angle_beta   90.00
_cell.angle_gamma   90.00
#
_symmetry.space_group_name_H-M   'P 1'
#
loop_
_entity.id
_entity.type
_entity.pdbx_description
1 polymer ?
#
loop_
_entity_poly.entity_id
_entity_poly.type
_entity_poly.pdbx_seq_one_letter_code
_entity_poly.pdbx_strand_id
1 'polypeptide(L)'
;MMDDMIPMVEKAIETSSHWQDTGWPVAFGNRQIEVDSLKAAEALPRNAVYREEAINYWRQARLTGEDTAAAGKKALEALKNGDACGAYDALYLCQYLEIPFEAESKTWRPVYEAFMAKCA
;
A
#
# COMPACT_ATOMS: atom_id res chain seq x y z
N MET A 1 -16.08 -18.13 8.10
CA MET A 1 -15.22 -18.78 7.09
C MET A 1 -14.19 -17.75 6.65
N MET A 2 -12.97 -18.17 6.31
CA MET A 2 -11.93 -17.25 5.82
C MET A 2 -12.21 -16.74 4.40
N ASP A 3 -13.19 -17.32 3.70
CA ASP A 3 -13.55 -16.97 2.32
C ASP A 3 -13.98 -15.51 2.14
N ASP A 4 -14.51 -14.87 3.17
CA ASP A 4 -14.88 -13.46 3.14
C ASP A 4 -13.67 -12.51 3.22
N MET A 5 -12.47 -13.03 3.52
CA MET A 5 -11.22 -12.29 3.40
C MET A 5 -10.75 -12.15 1.94
N ILE A 6 -11.14 -13.08 1.06
CA ILE A 6 -10.67 -13.11 -0.34
C ILE A 6 -10.96 -11.77 -1.05
N PRO A 7 -12.19 -11.22 -1.04
CA PRO A 7 -12.46 -9.93 -1.69
C PRO A 7 -11.71 -8.76 -1.05
N MET A 8 -11.46 -8.80 0.26
CA MET A 8 -10.69 -7.76 0.94
C MET A 8 -9.24 -7.76 0.49
N VAL A 9 -8.63 -8.95 0.38
CA VAL A 9 -7.26 -9.11 -0.11
C VAL A 9 -7.16 -8.72 -1.57
N GLU A 10 -8.09 -9.14 -2.44
CA GLU A 10 -8.10 -8.75 -3.86
C GLU A 10 -8.19 -7.24 -4.03
N LYS A 11 -9.06 -6.56 -3.27
CA LYS A 11 -9.16 -5.11 -3.28
C LYS A 11 -7.87 -4.45 -2.79
N ALA A 12 -7.23 -4.98 -1.75
CA ALA A 12 -5.99 -4.44 -1.22
C ALA A 12 -4.82 -4.59 -2.20
N ILE A 13 -4.72 -5.72 -2.90
CA ILE A 13 -3.75 -5.95 -3.98
C ILE A 13 -3.90 -4.88 -5.07
N GLU A 14 -5.13 -4.68 -5.56
CA GLU A 14 -5.43 -3.69 -6.60
C GLU A 14 -5.11 -2.26 -6.13
N THR A 15 -5.49 -1.94 -4.89
CA THR A 15 -5.22 -0.61 -4.31
C THR A 15 -3.73 -0.35 -4.21
N SER A 16 -2.95 -1.31 -3.69
CA SER A 16 -1.51 -1.12 -3.50
C SER A 16 -0.70 -1.11 -4.80
N SER A 17 -1.14 -1.82 -5.85
CA SER A 17 -0.51 -1.71 -7.17
C SER A 17 -0.67 -0.34 -7.84
N HIS A 18 -1.57 0.50 -7.30
CA HIS A 18 -1.89 1.82 -7.84
C HIS A 18 -1.60 2.97 -6.88
N TRP A 19 -0.86 2.75 -5.78
CA TRP A 19 -0.53 3.82 -4.83
C TRP A 19 0.11 5.05 -5.47
N GLN A 20 0.95 4.88 -6.48
CA GLN A 20 1.55 5.99 -7.22
C GLN A 20 0.56 6.80 -8.07
N ASP A 21 -0.56 6.20 -8.44
CA ASP A 21 -1.54 6.76 -9.37
C ASP A 21 -2.73 7.37 -8.62
N THR A 22 -3.29 6.64 -7.66
CA THR A 22 -4.42 7.10 -6.84
C THR A 22 -3.95 7.94 -5.67
N GLY A 23 -2.79 7.59 -5.13
CA GLY A 23 -2.10 8.24 -4.02
C GLY A 23 -2.97 8.75 -2.89
N TRP A 24 -2.48 9.81 -2.27
CA TRP A 24 -3.01 10.43 -1.07
C TRP A 24 -2.32 11.80 -0.88
N PRO A 25 -2.94 12.75 -0.17
CA PRO A 25 -2.33 14.06 0.09
C PRO A 25 -1.01 13.94 0.83
N VAL A 26 0.10 14.40 0.23
CA VAL A 26 1.40 14.53 0.90
C VAL A 26 1.97 15.91 0.63
N ALA A 27 2.41 16.59 1.69
CA ALA A 27 2.96 17.93 1.61
C ALA A 27 4.49 17.90 1.51
N PHE A 28 5.04 18.65 0.54
CA PHE A 28 6.48 18.72 0.29
C PHE A 28 7.04 20.14 0.47
N GLY A 29 8.28 20.19 0.97
CA GLY A 29 9.02 21.43 1.22
C GLY A 29 8.42 22.37 2.28
N ASN A 30 9.10 23.50 2.51
CA ASN A 30 8.74 24.47 3.57
C ASN A 30 7.39 25.16 3.34
N ARG A 31 6.88 25.15 2.11
CA ARG A 31 5.58 25.71 1.77
C ARG A 31 4.43 24.70 1.86
N GLN A 32 4.73 23.46 2.25
CA GLN A 32 3.74 22.39 2.42
C GLN A 32 2.88 22.22 1.16
N ILE A 33 3.54 22.12 -0.01
CA ILE A 33 2.84 21.97 -1.28
C ILE A 33 2.35 20.54 -1.38
N GLU A 34 1.03 20.37 -1.47
CA GLU A 34 0.40 19.07 -1.64
C GLU A 34 0.67 18.51 -3.03
N VAL A 35 1.13 17.26 -3.07
CA VAL A 35 1.35 16.48 -4.28
C VAL A 35 0.81 15.08 -4.02
N ASP A 36 -0.21 14.70 -4.76
CA ASP A 36 -1.07 13.54 -4.47
C ASP A 36 -0.71 12.26 -5.24
N SER A 37 0.24 12.34 -6.17
CA SER A 37 0.56 11.24 -7.08
C SER A 37 1.93 11.42 -7.72
N LEU A 38 2.48 10.34 -8.29
CA LEU A 38 3.71 10.39 -9.08
C LEU A 38 3.57 11.34 -10.27
N LYS A 39 2.41 11.28 -10.95
CA LYS A 39 2.12 12.15 -12.09
C LYS A 39 2.10 13.62 -11.68
N ALA A 40 1.50 13.97 -10.54
CA ALA A 40 1.52 15.33 -10.02
C ALA A 40 2.95 15.77 -9.67
N ALA A 41 3.76 14.90 -9.05
CA ALA A 41 5.15 15.19 -8.74
C ALA A 41 6.00 15.46 -10.00
N GLU A 42 5.79 14.67 -11.05
CA GLU A 42 6.50 14.83 -12.33
C GLU A 42 6.07 16.11 -13.09
N ALA A 43 4.83 16.56 -12.87
CA ALA A 43 4.28 17.78 -13.45
C ALA A 43 4.75 19.08 -12.76
N LEU A 44 5.37 19.00 -11.58
CA LEU A 44 5.93 20.17 -10.89
C LEU A 44 6.93 20.92 -11.78
N PRO A 45 7.11 22.25 -11.63
CA PRO A 45 8.14 22.98 -12.34
C PRO A 45 9.54 22.39 -12.10
N ARG A 46 10.40 22.35 -13.13
CA ARG A 46 11.77 21.79 -13.01
C ARG A 46 12.65 22.51 -11.98
N ASN A 47 12.34 23.78 -11.68
CA ASN A 47 13.04 24.60 -10.70
C ASN A 47 12.37 24.57 -9.30
N ALA A 48 11.32 23.79 -9.10
CA ALA A 48 10.73 23.62 -7.78
C ALA A 48 11.71 22.84 -6.88
N VAL A 49 12.13 23.46 -5.78
CA VAL A 49 13.16 22.93 -4.87
C VAL A 49 12.78 21.55 -4.29
N TYR A 50 11.49 21.28 -4.11
CA TYR A 50 10.96 20.04 -3.53
C TYR A 50 10.56 18.99 -4.59
N ARG A 51 10.79 19.24 -5.88
CA ARG A 51 10.37 18.34 -6.96
C ARG A 51 10.96 16.94 -6.84
N GLU A 52 12.28 16.85 -6.65
CA GLU A 52 12.97 15.55 -6.57
C GLU A 52 12.55 14.76 -5.33
N GLU A 53 12.30 15.46 -4.21
CA GLU A 53 11.74 14.86 -3.00
C GLU A 53 10.37 14.22 -3.26
N ALA A 54 9.46 14.98 -3.89
CA ALA A 54 8.13 14.48 -4.24
C ALA A 54 8.19 13.29 -5.22
N ILE A 55 9.03 13.37 -6.26
CA ILE A 55 9.20 12.28 -7.23
C ILE A 55 9.74 11.03 -6.54
N ASN A 56 10.74 11.17 -5.67
CA ASN A 56 11.34 10.03 -4.97
C ASN A 56 10.36 9.38 -4.02
N TYR A 57 9.57 10.16 -3.28
CA TYR A 57 8.50 9.64 -2.42
C TYR A 57 7.53 8.78 -3.21
N TRP A 58 6.98 9.30 -4.31
CA TRP A 58 5.98 8.57 -5.09
C TRP A 58 6.56 7.37 -5.86
N ARG A 59 7.84 7.42 -6.24
CA ARG A 59 8.54 6.24 -6.77
C ARG A 59 8.73 5.16 -5.71
N GLN A 60 9.02 5.55 -4.47
CA GLN A 60 9.09 4.61 -3.36
C GLN A 60 7.71 4.01 -3.05
N ALA A 61 6.65 4.83 -3.05
CA ALA A 61 5.27 4.36 -2.91
C ALA A 61 4.90 3.34 -4.01
N ARG A 62 5.32 3.56 -5.26
CA ARG A 62 5.15 2.57 -6.35
C ARG A 62 5.85 1.25 -6.02
N LEU A 63 7.14 1.29 -5.73
CA LEU A 63 7.95 0.09 -5.50
C LEU A 63 7.41 -0.70 -4.30
N THR A 64 7.14 -0.01 -3.19
CA THR A 64 6.57 -0.65 -2.01
C THR A 64 5.15 -1.16 -2.27
N GLY A 65 4.33 -0.41 -3.01
CA GLY A 65 2.99 -0.85 -3.41
C GLY A 65 2.99 -2.14 -4.25
N GLU A 66 3.93 -2.26 -5.19
CA GLU A 66 4.18 -3.47 -5.98
C GLU A 66 4.64 -4.64 -5.12
N ASP A 67 5.61 -4.44 -4.23
CA ASP A 67 6.10 -5.47 -3.29
C ASP A 67 4.98 -5.95 -2.35
N THR A 68 4.17 -5.02 -1.86
CA THR A 68 3.04 -5.32 -0.97
C THR A 68 1.94 -6.05 -1.73
N ALA A 69 1.64 -5.66 -2.97
CA ALA A 69 0.71 -6.39 -3.83
C ALA A 69 1.19 -7.82 -4.14
N ALA A 70 2.50 -8.02 -4.35
CA ALA A 70 3.08 -9.33 -4.57
C ALA A 70 2.98 -10.23 -3.32
N ALA A 71 3.21 -9.68 -2.12
CA ALA A 71 2.96 -10.37 -0.86
C ALA A 71 1.46 -10.69 -0.68
N GLY A 72 0.58 -9.76 -1.05
CA GLY A 72 -0.87 -9.92 -1.03
C GLY A 72 -1.35 -11.08 -1.90
N LYS A 73 -0.74 -11.28 -3.08
CA LYS A 73 -1.03 -12.44 -3.94
C LYS A 73 -0.70 -13.76 -3.24
N LYS A 74 0.38 -13.83 -2.45
CA LYS A 74 0.71 -15.02 -1.64
C LYS A 74 -0.33 -15.26 -0.54
N ALA A 75 -0.78 -14.20 0.13
CA ALA A 75 -1.89 -14.28 1.10
C ALA A 75 -3.16 -14.81 0.43
N LEU A 76 -3.50 -14.31 -0.76
CA LEU A 76 -4.67 -14.77 -1.52
C LEU A 76 -4.58 -16.26 -1.89
N GLU A 77 -3.42 -16.73 -2.34
CA GLU A 77 -3.20 -18.15 -2.63
C GLU A 77 -3.31 -19.02 -1.36
N ALA A 78 -2.71 -18.58 -0.25
CA ALA A 78 -2.79 -19.28 1.02
C ALA A 78 -4.24 -19.40 1.53
N LEU A 79 -5.02 -18.31 1.46
CA LEU A 79 -6.44 -18.31 1.80
C LEU A 79 -7.24 -19.31 0.95
N LYS A 80 -7.02 -19.32 -0.37
CA LYS A 80 -7.69 -20.25 -1.30
C LYS A 80 -7.35 -21.72 -1.02
N ASN A 81 -6.18 -21.99 -0.47
CA ASN A 81 -5.72 -23.33 -0.11
C ASN A 81 -6.07 -23.72 1.34
N GLY A 82 -6.70 -22.84 2.12
CA GLY A 82 -6.96 -23.06 3.54
C GLY A 82 -5.72 -23.04 4.43
N ASP A 83 -4.60 -22.49 3.93
CA ASP A 83 -3.35 -22.33 4.69
C ASP A 83 -3.39 -21.06 5.54
N ALA A 84 -3.90 -21.19 6.76
CA ALA A 84 -4.03 -20.08 7.69
C ALA A 84 -2.68 -19.49 8.12
N CYS A 85 -1.63 -20.32 8.25
CA CYS A 85 -0.30 -19.85 8.64
C CYS A 85 0.35 -19.05 7.50
N GLY A 86 0.29 -19.56 6.27
CA GLY A 86 0.78 -18.84 5.09
C GLY A 86 0.03 -17.53 4.86
N ALA A 87 -1.29 -17.51 5.10
CA ALA A 87 -2.08 -16.28 5.04
C ALA A 87 -1.66 -15.27 6.11
N TYR A 88 -1.44 -15.72 7.35
CA TYR A 88 -0.96 -14.87 8.45
C TYR A 88 0.39 -14.20 8.11
N ASP A 89 1.38 -15.00 7.72
CA ASP A 89 2.74 -14.49 7.45
C ASP A 89 2.74 -13.49 6.29
N ALA A 90 2.00 -13.78 5.23
CA ALA A 90 1.89 -12.90 4.07
C ALA A 90 1.12 -11.61 4.39
N LEU A 91 0.01 -11.68 5.13
CA LEU A 91 -0.75 -10.49 5.53
C LEU A 91 0.02 -9.63 6.53
N TYR A 92 0.78 -10.23 7.44
CA TYR A 92 1.67 -9.52 8.34
C TYR A 92 2.75 -8.76 7.55
N LEU A 93 3.39 -9.40 6.57
CA LEU A 93 4.36 -8.74 5.71
C LEU A 93 3.72 -7.57 4.95
N CYS A 94 2.49 -7.72 4.46
CA CYS A 94 1.80 -6.65 3.75
C CYS A 94 1.64 -5.39 4.61
N GLN A 95 1.09 -5.53 5.83
CA GLN A 95 0.95 -4.37 6.72
C GLN A 95 2.31 -3.80 7.16
N TYR A 96 3.33 -4.64 7.29
CA TYR A 96 4.66 -4.20 7.71
C TYR A 96 5.32 -3.32 6.65
N LEU A 97 5.19 -3.69 5.37
CA LEU A 97 5.67 -2.90 4.24
C LEU A 97 4.91 -1.57 4.09
N GLU A 98 3.65 -1.51 4.53
CA GLU A 98 2.85 -0.29 4.52
C GLU A 98 3.26 0.73 5.60
N ILE A 99 3.92 0.31 6.68
CA ILE A 99 4.27 1.18 7.84
C ILE A 99 4.87 2.55 7.44
N PRO A 100 5.82 2.65 6.49
CA PRO A 100 6.40 3.95 6.10
C PRO A 100 5.37 4.94 5.52
N PHE A 101 4.23 4.43 5.04
CA PHE A 101 3.17 5.19 4.40
C PHE A 101 1.87 5.22 5.22
N GLU A 102 1.81 4.51 6.34
CA GLU A 102 0.59 4.18 7.07
C GLU A 102 -0.24 5.39 7.54
N ALA A 103 0.42 6.53 7.78
CA ALA A 103 -0.28 7.78 8.07
C ALA A 103 -1.30 8.13 6.97
N GLU A 104 -0.98 7.76 5.74
CA GLU A 104 -1.71 8.13 4.53
C GLU A 104 -2.32 6.93 3.80
N SER A 105 -1.56 5.83 3.64
CA SER A 105 -2.05 4.56 3.10
C SER A 105 -2.67 3.71 4.20
N LYS A 106 -3.95 3.37 4.05
CA LYS A 106 -4.73 2.55 4.99
C LYS A 106 -5.25 1.27 4.33
N THR A 107 -4.42 0.66 3.51
CA THR A 107 -4.76 -0.45 2.64
C THR A 107 -4.70 -1.79 3.37
N TRP A 108 -3.57 -2.12 4.01
CA TRP A 108 -3.27 -3.46 4.48
C TRP A 108 -3.51 -3.68 5.97
N ARG A 109 -3.32 -2.65 6.81
CA ARG A 109 -3.63 -2.77 8.24
C ARG A 109 -5.08 -3.25 8.50
N PRO A 110 -6.12 -2.65 7.91
CA PRO A 110 -7.50 -3.11 8.17
C PRO A 110 -7.75 -4.56 7.72
N VAL A 111 -7.05 -5.02 6.68
CA VAL A 111 -7.14 -6.41 6.20
C VAL A 111 -6.50 -7.35 7.21
N TYR A 112 -5.31 -7.01 7.72
CA TYR A 112 -4.63 -7.80 8.74
C TYR A 112 -5.44 -7.87 10.04
N GLU A 113 -6.00 -6.75 10.51
CA GLU A 113 -6.85 -6.71 11.71
C GLU A 113 -8.12 -7.56 11.53
N ALA A 114 -8.77 -7.48 10.36
CA ALA A 114 -9.94 -8.30 10.05
C ALA A 114 -9.60 -9.80 10.00
N PHE A 115 -8.43 -10.17 9.48
CA PHE A 115 -7.93 -11.55 9.51
C PHE A 115 -7.72 -12.03 10.94
N MET A 116 -7.03 -11.24 11.77
CA MET A 116 -6.77 -11.59 13.18
C MET A 116 -8.05 -11.76 13.99
N ALA A 117 -9.06 -10.94 13.74
CA ALA A 117 -10.38 -11.06 14.38
C ALA A 117 -11.11 -12.38 14.03
N LYS A 118 -10.76 -13.03 12.93
CA LYS A 118 -11.31 -14.35 12.53
C LYS A 118 -10.50 -15.53 13.06
N CYS A 119 -9.25 -15.29 13.44
CA CYS A 119 -8.38 -16.29 14.07
C CYS A 119 -8.60 -16.39 15.59
N ALA A 120 -9.16 -15.36 16.21
CA ALA A 120 -9.54 -15.31 17.63
C ALA A 120 -10.83 -16.10 17.90
#